data_AF-A0A1H3LB56-F1
#
_entry.id   AF-A0A1H3LB56-F1
#
_cell.length_a   1.000
_cell.length_b   1.000
_cell.length_c   1.000
_cell.angle_alpha   90.00
_cell.angle_beta   90.00
_cell.angle_gamma   90.00
#
_symmetry.space_group_name_H-M   'P 1'
#
loop_
_entity.id
_entity.type
_entity.pdbx_description
1 polymer ?
#
loop_
_entity_poly.entity_id
_entity_poly.type
_entity_poly.pdbx_seq_one_letter_code
_entity_poly.pdbx_strand_id
1 'polypeptide(L)'
;MSVNQISSYNTNEMLIQNLMKVKDVSHEKEMMGAISTAMDSVSLSFVGKNFADYHETLRSEGSQEALEGLRQMAIHLTETPNSQLAMDFSNIMQTRQAEEGFLTNFFTAVHEIEDSGNRMGTWLKTFSSLDTASNQDGFINTTRDILSMEGEREDLSKIFNDFVNTTGTIINKFEDEALRQETLEDFFTGLSGRETLEAYGEGIKNFRENME
;
A
#
# COMPACT_ATOMS: atom_id res chain seq x y z
N MET A 1 -27.23 7.76 -19.03
CA MET A 1 -25.95 7.04 -18.96
C MET A 1 -25.30 7.15 -20.33
N SER A 2 -24.10 7.72 -20.43
CA SER A 2 -23.41 7.89 -21.72
C SER A 2 -22.60 6.63 -22.05
N VAL A 3 -22.39 6.38 -23.34
CA VAL A 3 -21.67 5.21 -23.88
C VAL A 3 -20.27 5.03 -23.26
N ASN A 4 -19.64 6.12 -22.82
CA ASN A 4 -18.33 6.11 -22.13
C ASN A 4 -18.37 5.51 -20.72
N GLN A 5 -19.52 5.53 -20.04
CA GLN A 5 -19.68 4.91 -18.71
C GLN A 5 -19.92 3.40 -18.81
N ILE A 6 -20.41 2.92 -19.96
CA ILE A 6 -20.70 1.51 -20.21
C ILE A 6 -19.44 0.77 -20.68
N SER A 7 -18.55 1.44 -21.42
CA SER A 7 -17.28 0.83 -21.84
C SER A 7 -16.30 0.68 -20.67
N SER A 8 -16.20 1.65 -19.76
CA SER A 8 -15.30 1.55 -18.60
C SER A 8 -15.73 0.46 -17.61
N TYR A 9 -17.03 0.32 -17.38
CA TYR A 9 -17.58 -0.65 -16.44
C TYR A 9 -17.37 -2.11 -16.88
N ASN A 10 -17.70 -2.43 -18.14
CA ASN A 10 -17.51 -3.79 -18.68
C ASN A 10 -16.03 -4.18 -18.80
N THR A 11 -15.15 -3.23 -19.06
CA THR A 11 -13.71 -3.50 -19.17
C THR A 11 -13.08 -3.74 -17.80
N ASN A 12 -13.52 -3.02 -16.77
CA ASN A 12 -13.10 -3.26 -15.39
C ASN A 12 -13.58 -4.62 -14.86
N GLU A 13 -14.82 -5.04 -15.16
CA GLU A 13 -15.29 -6.38 -14.77
C GLU A 13 -14.50 -7.51 -15.46
N MET A 14 -14.16 -7.35 -16.75
CA MET A 14 -13.37 -8.35 -17.48
C MET A 14 -11.90 -8.39 -17.02
N LEU A 15 -11.35 -7.22 -16.65
CA LEU A 15 -10.05 -7.04 -16.02
C LEU A 15 -9.98 -7.74 -14.65
N ILE A 16 -10.95 -7.45 -13.78
CA ILE A 16 -11.09 -8.09 -12.46
C ILE A 16 -11.24 -9.60 -12.63
N GLN A 17 -12.06 -10.07 -13.59
CA GLN A 17 -12.20 -11.50 -13.86
C GLN A 17 -10.91 -12.15 -14.36
N ASN A 18 -10.08 -11.46 -15.15
CA ASN A 18 -8.79 -11.97 -15.59
C ASN A 18 -7.77 -12.00 -14.43
N LEU A 19 -7.75 -10.99 -13.57
CA LEU A 19 -6.88 -10.95 -12.38
C LEU A 19 -7.33 -11.94 -11.28
N MET A 20 -8.63 -12.16 -11.13
CA MET A 20 -9.22 -13.17 -10.22
C MET A 20 -8.96 -14.59 -10.71
N LYS A 21 -8.99 -14.85 -12.02
CA LYS A 21 -8.61 -16.16 -12.58
C LYS A 21 -7.17 -16.55 -12.29
N VAL A 22 -6.28 -15.57 -12.08
CA VAL A 22 -4.88 -15.80 -11.67
C VAL A 22 -4.78 -16.25 -10.21
N LYS A 23 -5.82 -16.12 -9.37
CA LYS A 23 -5.77 -16.49 -7.93
C LYS A 23 -5.63 -18.01 -7.74
N ASP A 24 -5.91 -18.77 -8.79
CA ASP A 24 -5.75 -20.23 -8.89
C ASP A 24 -4.55 -20.67 -9.77
N VAL A 25 -3.72 -19.74 -10.29
CA VAL A 25 -2.68 -20.07 -11.27
C VAL A 25 -1.31 -20.20 -10.60
N SER A 26 -0.82 -21.43 -10.52
CA SER A 26 0.48 -21.79 -9.92
C SER A 26 1.70 -21.51 -10.80
N HIS A 27 1.53 -20.86 -11.97
CA HIS A 27 2.58 -20.73 -12.99
C HIS A 27 2.75 -19.28 -13.50
N GLU A 28 3.94 -18.72 -13.23
CA GLU A 28 4.43 -17.35 -13.51
C GLU A 28 4.17 -16.82 -14.94
N LYS A 29 4.26 -17.68 -15.97
CA LYS A 29 4.10 -17.27 -17.39
C LYS A 29 2.67 -16.93 -17.79
N GLU A 30 1.68 -17.53 -17.14
CA GLU A 30 0.27 -17.30 -17.44
C GLU A 30 -0.25 -16.03 -16.74
N MET A 31 0.32 -15.72 -15.56
CA MET A 31 0.08 -14.49 -14.81
C MET A 31 0.49 -13.25 -15.60
N MET A 32 1.66 -13.26 -16.24
CA MET A 32 2.14 -12.13 -17.05
C MET A 32 1.35 -11.89 -18.32
N GLY A 33 0.88 -12.96 -18.98
CA GLY A 33 -0.05 -12.85 -20.09
C GLY A 33 -1.38 -12.23 -19.66
N ALA A 34 -1.89 -12.59 -18.50
CA ALA A 34 -3.14 -12.07 -17.96
C ALA A 34 -3.01 -10.60 -17.54
N ILE A 35 -1.92 -10.21 -16.85
CA ILE A 35 -1.61 -8.83 -16.45
C ILE A 35 -1.39 -7.95 -17.69
N SER A 36 -0.57 -8.38 -18.65
CA SER A 36 -0.37 -7.64 -19.91
C SER A 36 -1.66 -7.46 -20.71
N THR A 37 -2.49 -8.52 -20.83
CA THR A 37 -3.77 -8.45 -21.57
C THR A 37 -4.81 -7.59 -20.83
N ALA A 38 -4.80 -7.63 -19.50
CA ALA A 38 -5.59 -6.77 -18.63
C ALA A 38 -5.29 -5.28 -18.87
N MET A 39 -4.01 -4.94 -19.05
CA MET A 39 -3.52 -3.57 -19.13
C MET A 39 -3.64 -2.95 -20.53
N ASP A 40 -3.69 -3.78 -21.58
CA ASP A 40 -3.87 -3.31 -22.96
C ASP A 40 -5.30 -2.82 -23.28
N SER A 41 -6.29 -3.11 -22.43
CA SER A 41 -7.72 -2.85 -22.75
C SER A 41 -8.38 -1.69 -22.01
N VAL A 42 -7.76 -1.12 -20.98
CA VAL A 42 -8.33 0.03 -20.24
C VAL A 42 -7.55 1.31 -20.53
N SER A 43 -8.25 2.44 -20.66
CA SER A 43 -7.69 3.80 -20.59
C SER A 43 -7.14 4.09 -19.18
N LEU A 44 -6.11 3.33 -18.82
CA LEU A 44 -5.24 3.23 -17.63
C LEU A 44 -3.78 3.19 -18.12
N SER A 45 -3.47 3.82 -19.28
CA SER A 45 -2.18 3.66 -19.96
C SER A 45 -0.96 4.15 -19.18
N PHE A 46 -1.16 4.99 -18.16
CA PHE A 46 -0.10 5.49 -17.28
C PHE A 46 0.13 4.58 -16.07
N VAL A 47 -0.93 4.30 -15.30
CA VAL A 47 -0.86 3.41 -14.14
C VAL A 47 -0.48 2.00 -14.59
N GLY A 48 -1.11 1.47 -15.64
CA GLY A 48 -0.74 0.19 -16.23
C GLY A 48 0.74 0.14 -16.60
N LYS A 49 1.24 1.08 -17.41
CA LYS A 49 2.66 1.07 -17.81
C LYS A 49 3.61 1.01 -16.60
N ASN A 50 3.32 1.79 -15.55
CA ASN A 50 4.12 1.78 -14.33
C ASN A 50 4.11 0.42 -13.61
N PHE A 51 2.97 -0.28 -13.55
CA PHE A 51 2.89 -1.62 -12.95
C PHE A 51 3.72 -2.67 -13.73
N ALA A 52 3.78 -2.56 -15.05
CA ALA A 52 4.64 -3.44 -15.86
C ALA A 52 6.13 -3.18 -15.57
N ASP A 53 6.53 -1.91 -15.46
CA ASP A 53 7.88 -1.52 -15.11
C ASP A 53 8.25 -2.00 -13.68
N TYR A 54 7.33 -1.88 -12.71
CA TYR A 54 7.51 -2.40 -11.35
C TYR A 54 7.70 -3.91 -11.34
N HIS A 55 6.90 -4.65 -12.10
CA HIS A 55 7.03 -6.09 -12.20
C HIS A 55 8.42 -6.51 -12.67
N GLU A 56 8.95 -5.87 -13.72
CA GLU A 56 10.28 -6.22 -14.23
C GLU A 56 11.39 -5.96 -13.21
N THR A 57 11.31 -4.85 -12.47
CA THR A 57 12.25 -4.55 -11.38
C THR A 57 12.16 -5.61 -10.28
N LEU A 58 10.97 -5.87 -9.74
CA LEU A 58 10.76 -6.84 -8.66
C LEU A 58 11.17 -8.26 -9.05
N ARG A 59 10.87 -8.66 -10.30
CA ARG A 59 11.30 -9.96 -10.84
C ARG A 59 12.81 -10.08 -10.90
N SER A 60 13.51 -9.00 -11.24
CA SER A 60 14.98 -8.99 -11.27
C SER A 60 15.60 -9.08 -9.86
N GLU A 61 14.90 -8.55 -8.84
CA GLU A 61 15.30 -8.61 -7.43
C GLU A 61 14.93 -9.94 -6.76
N GLY A 62 13.94 -10.67 -7.29
CA GLY A 62 13.62 -12.04 -6.88
C GLY A 62 12.73 -12.17 -5.63
N SER A 63 12.04 -11.10 -5.19
CA SER A 63 11.09 -11.18 -4.07
C SER A 63 9.70 -11.62 -4.54
N GLN A 64 9.28 -12.83 -4.13
CA GLN A 64 7.97 -13.37 -4.49
C GLN A 64 6.83 -12.66 -3.74
N GLU A 65 7.05 -12.28 -2.48
CA GLU A 65 6.10 -11.54 -1.66
C GLU A 65 5.79 -10.17 -2.28
N ALA A 66 6.81 -9.44 -2.73
CA ALA A 66 6.62 -8.16 -3.40
C ALA A 66 5.86 -8.30 -4.73
N LEU A 67 6.08 -9.37 -5.49
CA LEU A 67 5.32 -9.63 -6.72
C LEU A 67 3.83 -9.90 -6.43
N GLU A 68 3.52 -10.63 -5.37
CA GLU A 68 2.13 -10.86 -4.94
C GLU A 68 1.48 -9.57 -4.40
N GLY A 69 2.23 -8.75 -3.65
CA GLY A 69 1.75 -7.45 -3.20
C GLY A 69 1.48 -6.47 -4.33
N LEU A 70 2.33 -6.43 -5.36
CA LEU A 70 2.08 -5.66 -6.60
C LEU A 70 0.74 -6.07 -7.22
N ARG A 71 0.48 -7.37 -7.28
CA ARG A 71 -0.76 -7.91 -7.84
C ARG A 71 -1.97 -7.53 -7.00
N GLN A 72 -1.89 -7.62 -5.69
CA GLN A 72 -2.98 -7.23 -4.77
C GLN A 72 -3.29 -5.73 -4.87
N MET A 73 -2.26 -4.89 -4.99
CA MET A 73 -2.43 -3.45 -5.23
C MET A 73 -3.14 -3.18 -6.57
N ALA A 74 -2.76 -3.90 -7.63
CA ALA A 74 -3.43 -3.77 -8.93
C ALA A 74 -4.92 -4.12 -8.84
N ILE A 75 -5.26 -5.24 -8.17
CA ILE A 75 -6.65 -5.63 -7.93
C ILE A 75 -7.39 -4.53 -7.16
N HIS A 76 -6.81 -4.05 -6.06
CA HIS A 76 -7.42 -3.01 -5.22
C HIS A 76 -7.79 -1.74 -5.99
N LEU A 77 -6.85 -1.21 -6.77
CA LEU A 77 -7.05 0.01 -7.56
C LEU A 77 -8.10 -0.18 -8.67
N THR A 78 -8.29 -1.41 -9.15
CA THR A 78 -9.30 -1.73 -10.17
C THR A 78 -10.70 -1.93 -9.58
N GLU A 79 -10.81 -2.56 -8.41
CA GLU A 79 -12.08 -2.82 -7.73
C GLU A 79 -12.65 -1.59 -7.01
N THR A 80 -11.76 -0.71 -6.53
CA THR A 80 -12.13 0.54 -5.84
C THR A 80 -11.66 1.75 -6.65
N PRO A 81 -12.30 2.05 -7.80
CA PRO A 81 -11.84 3.12 -8.68
C PRO A 81 -11.99 4.49 -8.00
N ASN A 82 -10.88 5.00 -7.46
CA ASN A 82 -10.72 6.37 -6.99
C ASN A 82 -9.57 7.00 -7.77
N SER A 83 -9.92 7.84 -8.75
CA SER A 83 -8.95 8.43 -9.67
C SER A 83 -7.92 9.30 -8.97
N GLN A 84 -8.30 10.01 -7.91
CA GLN A 84 -7.37 10.86 -7.18
C GLN A 84 -6.34 10.03 -6.42
N LEU A 85 -6.81 9.04 -5.65
CA LEU A 85 -5.93 8.14 -4.90
C LEU A 85 -4.96 7.38 -5.83
N ALA A 86 -5.44 6.91 -6.98
CA ALA A 86 -4.61 6.24 -7.97
C ALA A 86 -3.54 7.16 -8.59
N MET A 87 -3.87 8.44 -8.82
CA MET A 87 -2.90 9.43 -9.29
C MET A 87 -1.85 9.75 -8.23
N ASP A 88 -2.26 9.98 -6.99
CA ASP A 88 -1.36 10.30 -5.87
C ASP A 88 -0.39 9.15 -5.62
N PHE A 89 -0.90 7.92 -5.56
CA PHE A 89 -0.09 6.70 -5.52
C PHE A 89 0.91 6.65 -6.68
N SER A 90 0.45 6.84 -7.93
CA SER A 90 1.31 6.71 -9.10
C SER A 90 2.43 7.76 -9.13
N ASN A 91 2.16 8.98 -8.65
CA ASN A 91 3.16 10.04 -8.57
C ASN A 91 4.25 9.74 -7.53
N ILE A 92 3.86 9.23 -6.36
CA ILE A 92 4.81 8.80 -5.32
C ILE A 92 5.68 7.68 -5.85
N MET A 93 5.06 6.62 -6.39
CA MET A 93 5.79 5.46 -6.90
C MET A 93 6.72 5.85 -8.06
N GLN A 94 6.31 6.72 -8.98
CA GLN A 94 7.17 7.18 -10.07
C GLN A 94 8.39 7.96 -9.56
N THR A 95 8.23 8.75 -8.51
CA THR A 95 9.32 9.55 -7.93
C THR A 95 10.34 8.64 -7.23
N ARG A 96 9.86 7.55 -6.63
CA ARG A 96 10.66 6.71 -5.74
C ARG A 96 11.08 5.36 -6.31
N GLN A 97 10.56 4.94 -7.47
CA GLN A 97 10.85 3.62 -8.08
C GLN A 97 12.33 3.36 -8.38
N ALA A 98 13.15 4.41 -8.47
CA ALA A 98 14.59 4.30 -8.69
C ALA A 98 15.40 4.16 -7.40
N GLU A 99 14.76 4.32 -6.24
CA GLU A 99 15.38 4.14 -4.93
C GLU A 99 15.56 2.64 -4.66
N GLU A 100 16.77 2.25 -4.28
CA GLU A 100 17.13 0.86 -4.04
C GLU A 100 16.23 0.22 -2.98
N GLY A 101 15.59 -0.90 -3.33
CA GLY A 101 14.73 -1.66 -2.43
C GLY A 101 13.38 -1.03 -2.09
N PHE A 102 13.08 0.20 -2.54
CA PHE A 102 11.81 0.86 -2.23
C PHE A 102 10.61 0.06 -2.75
N LEU A 103 10.62 -0.36 -4.02
CA LEU A 103 9.52 -1.13 -4.61
C LEU A 103 9.32 -2.46 -3.85
N THR A 104 10.40 -3.18 -3.58
CA THR A 104 10.34 -4.44 -2.83
C THR A 104 9.77 -4.24 -1.44
N ASN A 105 10.22 -3.22 -0.70
CA ASN A 105 9.71 -2.91 0.64
C ASN A 105 8.24 -2.52 0.62
N PHE A 106 7.84 -1.64 -0.30
CA PHE A 106 6.47 -1.17 -0.43
C PHE A 106 5.52 -2.34 -0.75
N PHE A 107 5.83 -3.13 -1.78
CA PHE A 107 4.92 -4.20 -2.17
C PHE A 107 4.96 -5.40 -1.23
N THR A 108 6.07 -5.63 -0.52
CA THR A 108 6.06 -6.60 0.60
C THR A 108 5.10 -6.15 1.71
N ALA A 109 5.08 -4.86 2.06
CA ALA A 109 4.11 -4.34 3.04
C ALA A 109 2.65 -4.50 2.56
N VAL A 110 2.40 -4.28 1.25
CA VAL A 110 1.07 -4.56 0.66
C VAL A 110 0.67 -6.02 0.85
N HIS A 111 1.60 -6.94 0.57
CA HIS A 111 1.39 -8.37 0.76
C HIS A 111 1.01 -8.72 2.21
N GLU A 112 1.76 -8.20 3.18
CA GLU A 112 1.53 -8.45 4.60
C GLU A 112 0.17 -7.92 5.08
N ILE A 113 -0.29 -6.77 4.58
CA ILE A 113 -1.61 -6.20 4.92
C ILE A 113 -2.74 -7.10 4.44
N GLU A 114 -2.66 -7.55 3.18
CA GLU A 114 -3.70 -8.39 2.58
C GLU A 114 -3.74 -9.77 3.26
N ASP A 115 -2.60 -10.41 3.52
CA ASP A 115 -2.53 -11.71 4.19
C ASP A 115 -3.08 -11.63 5.63
N SER A 116 -2.80 -10.52 6.31
CA SER A 116 -3.34 -10.19 7.63
C SER A 116 -4.85 -9.91 7.61
N GLY A 117 -5.47 -9.71 6.44
CA GLY A 117 -6.90 -9.40 6.30
C GLY A 117 -7.26 -7.98 6.73
N ASN A 118 -6.26 -7.09 6.78
CA ASN A 118 -6.43 -5.69 7.14
C ASN A 118 -6.94 -4.87 5.94
N ARG A 119 -7.45 -3.66 6.19
CA ARG A 119 -8.07 -2.83 5.16
C ARG A 119 -7.02 -2.05 4.34
N MET A 120 -6.59 -2.61 3.21
CA MET A 120 -5.64 -1.97 2.29
C MET A 120 -6.05 -0.55 1.87
N GLY A 121 -7.33 -0.27 1.66
CA GLY A 121 -7.78 1.06 1.21
C GLY A 121 -7.51 2.19 2.20
N THR A 122 -7.66 1.95 3.51
CA THR A 122 -7.34 2.96 4.54
C THR A 122 -5.84 3.18 4.61
N TRP A 123 -5.06 2.08 4.60
CA TRP A 123 -3.61 2.15 4.63
C TRP A 123 -3.05 2.91 3.42
N LEU A 124 -3.52 2.59 2.21
CA LEU A 124 -3.08 3.26 0.98
C LEU A 124 -3.42 4.74 1.00
N LYS A 125 -4.62 5.12 1.46
CA LYS A 125 -5.01 6.52 1.61
C LYS A 125 -4.08 7.26 2.57
N THR A 126 -3.75 6.65 3.71
CA THR A 126 -2.82 7.24 4.68
C THR A 126 -1.43 7.39 4.08
N PHE A 127 -0.89 6.34 3.44
CA PHE A 127 0.40 6.38 2.75
C PHE A 127 0.47 7.49 1.71
N SER A 128 -0.53 7.58 0.83
CA SER A 128 -0.57 8.61 -0.24
C SER A 128 -0.73 10.04 0.27
N SER A 129 -1.04 10.23 1.55
CA SER A 129 -1.16 11.55 2.18
C SER A 129 0.12 11.96 2.95
N LEU A 130 1.20 11.17 2.86
CA LEU A 130 2.48 11.48 3.47
C LEU A 130 3.36 12.24 2.46
N ASP A 131 3.77 13.44 2.83
CA ASP A 131 4.40 14.41 1.92
C ASP A 131 5.92 14.20 1.74
N THR A 132 6.58 13.44 2.63
CA THR A 132 8.05 13.25 2.61
C THR A 132 8.44 11.77 2.54
N ALA A 133 9.56 11.49 1.89
CA ALA A 133 10.11 10.14 1.79
C ALA A 133 10.42 9.54 3.18
N SER A 134 10.96 10.34 4.11
CA SER A 134 11.24 9.90 5.49
C SER A 134 9.99 9.36 6.19
N ASN A 135 8.87 10.08 6.07
CA ASN A 135 7.60 9.69 6.68
C ASN A 135 6.98 8.48 5.98
N GLN A 136 7.07 8.41 4.65
CA GLN A 136 6.63 7.24 3.88
C GLN A 136 7.41 5.98 4.29
N ASP A 137 8.73 6.10 4.48
CA ASP A 137 9.58 4.99 4.91
C ASP A 137 9.28 4.58 6.35
N GLY A 138 9.14 5.55 7.25
CA GLY A 138 8.71 5.29 8.63
C GLY A 138 7.37 4.56 8.67
N PHE A 139 6.42 4.95 7.82
CA PHE A 139 5.12 4.31 7.73
C PHE A 139 5.17 2.88 7.18
N ILE A 140 5.92 2.64 6.09
CA ILE A 140 6.12 1.30 5.51
C ILE A 140 6.83 0.40 6.52
N ASN A 141 7.93 0.85 7.11
CA ASN A 141 8.73 0.05 8.04
C ASN A 141 7.92 -0.30 9.29
N THR A 142 7.21 0.66 9.88
CA THR A 142 6.35 0.40 11.05
C THR A 142 5.21 -0.55 10.72
N THR A 143 4.64 -0.46 9.51
CA THR A 143 3.63 -1.42 9.04
C THR A 143 4.17 -2.84 9.08
N ARG A 144 5.36 -3.04 8.51
CA ARG A 144 6.00 -4.36 8.42
C ARG A 144 6.41 -4.89 9.79
N ASP A 145 6.98 -4.02 10.62
CA ASP A 145 7.37 -4.38 11.98
C ASP A 145 6.17 -4.87 12.78
N ILE A 146 5.01 -4.20 12.70
CA ILE A 146 3.79 -4.64 13.40
C ILE A 146 3.28 -5.97 12.82
N LEU A 147 3.16 -6.09 11.49
CA LEU A 147 2.50 -7.23 10.86
C LEU A 147 3.36 -8.51 10.84
N SER A 148 4.68 -8.38 11.01
CA SER A 148 5.60 -9.52 11.12
C SER A 148 5.72 -10.09 12.54
N MET A 149 5.11 -9.45 13.54
CA MET A 149 5.19 -9.92 14.92
C MET A 149 4.40 -11.19 15.16
N GLU A 150 4.94 -12.04 16.04
CA GLU A 150 4.18 -13.15 16.61
C GLU A 150 3.07 -12.63 17.54
N GLY A 151 1.85 -13.10 17.33
CA GLY A 151 0.70 -12.71 18.15
C GLY A 151 -0.62 -13.26 17.63
N GLU A 152 -1.70 -13.05 18.38
CA GLU A 152 -3.04 -13.33 17.88
C GLU A 152 -3.40 -12.33 16.78
N ARG A 153 -4.03 -12.82 15.71
CA ARG A 153 -4.40 -12.00 14.54
C ARG A 153 -5.29 -10.81 14.91
N GLU A 154 -6.12 -10.96 15.93
CA GLU A 154 -6.97 -9.89 16.45
C GLU A 154 -6.16 -8.75 17.07
N ASP A 155 -5.17 -9.08 17.91
CA ASP A 155 -4.29 -8.10 18.55
C ASP A 155 -3.41 -7.37 17.52
N LEU A 156 -2.82 -8.11 16.58
CA LEU A 156 -2.08 -7.55 15.44
C LEU A 156 -2.92 -6.53 14.68
N SER A 157 -4.13 -6.94 14.29
CA SER A 157 -5.06 -6.08 13.54
C SER A 157 -5.44 -4.84 14.33
N LYS A 158 -5.66 -4.98 15.64
CA LYS A 158 -5.99 -3.84 16.51
C LYS A 158 -4.84 -2.83 16.58
N ILE A 159 -3.62 -3.29 16.86
CA ILE A 159 -2.43 -2.42 16.94
C ILE A 159 -2.15 -1.75 15.60
N PHE A 160 -2.22 -2.50 14.50
CA PHE A 160 -2.06 -1.96 13.15
C PHE A 160 -3.10 -0.88 12.83
N ASN A 161 -4.38 -1.12 13.15
CA ASN A 161 -5.43 -0.12 12.93
C ASN A 161 -5.23 1.12 13.80
N ASP A 162 -4.81 0.96 15.06
CA ASP A 162 -4.48 2.08 15.94
C ASP A 162 -3.32 2.91 15.38
N PHE A 163 -2.30 2.26 14.83
CA PHE A 163 -1.19 2.89 14.14
C PHE A 163 -1.67 3.73 12.95
N VAL A 164 -2.39 3.11 12.00
CA VAL A 164 -2.89 3.79 10.78
C VAL A 164 -3.81 4.97 11.14
N ASN A 165 -4.69 4.80 12.14
CA ASN A 165 -5.59 5.85 12.61
C ASN A 165 -4.83 7.01 13.27
N THR A 166 -3.77 6.71 14.03
CA THR A 166 -2.94 7.73 14.68
C THR A 166 -2.17 8.53 13.63
N THR A 167 -1.54 7.88 12.65
CA THR A 167 -0.91 8.56 11.51
C THR A 167 -1.91 9.46 10.78
N GLY A 168 -3.11 8.94 10.47
CA GLY A 168 -4.18 9.72 9.86
C GLY A 168 -4.63 10.90 10.72
N THR A 169 -4.62 10.77 12.04
CA THR A 169 -4.95 11.88 12.96
C THR A 169 -3.89 12.96 12.92
N ILE A 170 -2.60 12.60 12.94
CA ILE A 170 -1.50 13.56 12.82
C ILE A 170 -1.62 14.34 11.49
N ILE A 171 -1.87 13.63 10.39
CA ILE A 171 -2.03 14.27 9.06
C ILE A 171 -3.14 15.32 9.07
N ASN A 172 -4.28 15.02 9.70
CA ASN A 172 -5.45 15.89 9.67
C ASN A 172 -5.46 16.97 10.77
N LYS A 173 -4.72 16.78 11.86
CA LYS A 173 -4.71 17.70 13.01
C LYS A 173 -3.80 18.92 12.79
N PHE A 174 -2.67 18.72 12.10
CA PHE A 174 -1.66 19.76 11.92
C PHE A 174 -1.71 20.34 10.51
N GLU A 175 -2.29 21.55 10.38
CA GLU A 175 -2.32 22.30 9.12
C GLU A 175 -0.91 22.78 8.71
N ASP A 176 -0.08 23.14 9.69
CA ASP A 176 1.32 23.50 9.45
C ASP A 176 2.12 22.27 9.01
N GLU A 177 2.67 22.34 7.79
CA GLU A 177 3.37 21.24 7.16
C GLU A 177 4.66 20.84 7.90
N ALA A 178 5.44 21.81 8.38
CA ALA A 178 6.69 21.52 9.08
C ALA A 178 6.42 20.83 10.42
N LEU A 179 5.45 21.33 11.17
CA LEU A 179 5.02 20.72 12.43
C LEU A 179 4.42 19.33 12.21
N ARG A 180 3.60 19.15 11.16
CA ARG A 180 3.05 17.83 10.78
C ARG A 180 4.18 16.84 10.48
N GLN A 181 5.18 17.25 9.71
CA GLN A 181 6.33 16.42 9.35
C GLN A 181 7.14 16.02 10.59
N GLU A 182 7.52 16.99 11.44
CA GLU A 182 8.24 16.74 12.69
C GLU A 182 7.46 15.78 13.61
N THR A 183 6.15 15.99 13.74
CA THR A 183 5.29 15.14 14.58
C THR A 183 5.20 13.70 14.06
N LEU A 184 5.16 13.51 12.74
CA LEU A 184 5.18 12.18 12.12
C LEU A 184 6.54 11.50 12.31
N GLU A 185 7.64 12.23 12.14
CA GLU A 185 8.98 11.70 12.36
C GLU A 185 9.20 11.27 13.81
N ASP A 186 8.76 12.09 14.77
CA ASP A 186 8.77 11.75 16.20
C ASP A 186 7.92 10.51 16.49
N PHE A 187 6.74 10.41 15.87
CA PHE A 187 5.87 9.26 16.03
C PHE A 187 6.54 7.97 15.52
N PHE A 188 7.05 7.96 14.29
CA PHE A 188 7.71 6.78 13.72
C PHE A 188 9.00 6.43 14.46
N THR A 189 9.80 7.42 14.84
CA THR A 189 11.01 7.21 15.65
C THR A 189 10.67 6.62 17.03
N GLY A 190 9.60 7.10 17.66
CA GLY A 190 9.12 6.59 18.94
C GLY A 190 8.60 5.15 18.88
N LEU A 191 8.23 4.66 17.69
CA LEU A 191 7.80 3.28 17.46
C LEU A 191 8.92 2.36 16.98
N SER A 192 9.93 2.91 16.30
CA SER A 192 11.05 2.17 15.74
C SER A 192 11.76 1.30 16.78
N GLY A 193 12.00 0.03 16.42
CA GLY A 193 12.80 -0.89 17.23
C GLY A 193 12.09 -1.46 18.46
N ARG A 194 10.77 -1.28 18.59
CA ARG A 194 9.99 -1.98 19.60
C ARG A 194 9.90 -3.47 19.26
N GLU A 195 10.12 -4.32 20.27
CA GLU A 195 10.24 -5.78 20.07
C GLU A 195 8.92 -6.54 20.26
N THR A 196 7.86 -5.88 20.76
CA THR A 196 6.58 -6.54 21.09
C THR A 196 5.36 -5.73 20.67
N LEU A 197 4.24 -6.41 20.41
CA LEU A 197 2.96 -5.76 20.11
C LEU A 197 2.46 -4.89 21.25
N GLU A 198 2.67 -5.32 22.49
CA GLU A 198 2.34 -4.53 23.68
C GLU A 198 3.13 -3.21 23.69
N ALA A 199 4.44 -3.26 23.42
CA ALA A 199 5.25 -2.07 23.34
C ALA A 199 4.76 -1.14 22.21
N TYR A 200 4.41 -1.66 21.03
CA TYR A 200 3.81 -0.85 19.97
C TYR A 200 2.51 -0.19 20.43
N GLY A 201 1.61 -0.95 21.05
CA GLY A 201 0.34 -0.44 21.58
C GLY A 201 0.51 0.65 22.62
N GLU A 202 1.43 0.47 23.57
CA GLU A 202 1.77 1.50 24.56
C GLU A 202 2.38 2.74 23.92
N GLY A 203 3.27 2.56 22.95
CA GLY A 203 3.88 3.66 22.19
C GLY A 203 2.85 4.54 21.50
N ILE A 204 1.92 3.91 20.77
CA ILE A 204 0.83 4.59 20.07
C ILE A 204 -0.09 5.30 21.07
N LYS A 205 -0.45 4.63 22.17
CA LYS A 205 -1.30 5.22 23.21
C LYS A 205 -0.64 6.44 23.86
N ASN A 206 0.60 6.31 24.33
CA ASN A 206 1.32 7.40 24.98
C ASN A 206 1.50 8.60 24.04
N PHE A 207 1.75 8.35 22.75
CA PHE A 207 1.84 9.42 21.76
C PHE A 207 0.52 10.17 21.62
N ARG A 208 -0.61 9.46 21.50
CA ARG A 208 -1.95 10.09 21.43
C ARG A 208 -2.24 10.95 22.65
N GLU A 209 -1.95 10.45 23.86
CA GLU A 209 -2.17 11.18 25.12
C GLU A 209 -1.32 12.46 25.22
N ASN A 210 -0.10 12.46 24.67
CA ASN A 210 0.77 13.64 24.64
C ASN A 210 0.41 14.63 23.53
N MET A 211 -0.43 14.23 22.58
CA MET A 211 -0.88 15.07 21.48
C MET A 211 -2.14 15.87 21.82
N GLU A 212 -2.93 15.45 22.83
CA GLU A 212 -4.14 16.15 23.31
C GLU A 212 -3.85 17.50 23.97
#